data_AF-A2FUM3-F1
#
_entry.id   AF-A2FUM3-F1
#
_cell.length_a   1.000
_cell.length_b   1.000
_cell.length_c   1.000
_cell.angle_alpha   90.00
_cell.angle_beta   90.00
_cell.angle_gamma   90.00
#
_symmetry.space_group_name_H-M   'P 1'
#
loop_
_entity.id
_entity.type
_entity.pdbx_description
1 polymer ?
#
loop_
_entity_poly.entity_id
_entity_poly.type
_entity_poly.pdbx_seq_one_letter_code
_entity_poly.pdbx_strand_id
1 'polypeptide(L)'
;MGQDESKPAGKPQPGSPLKQEAPNVPVPQYIAQEYDGIPPLEPLILGQGQFSNDFHLRASTLPDAHKMAMDYLHKISSRINDNERQIAVCVKKQLEEYINLPNLLTKRQDELNNRLSKILTLFRQLDEEVKSTTDALKSSISFADKLAAQIDPTLPTFSDYRNQ
;
A
#
# COMPACT_ATOMS: atom_id res chain seq x y z
N MET A 1 29.39 -56.39 -9.90
CA MET A 1 28.94 -55.05 -9.46
C MET A 1 29.93 -54.06 -10.09
N GLY A 2 29.69 -53.41 -11.22
CA GLY A 2 28.47 -52.83 -11.79
C GLY A 2 28.61 -51.31 -11.70
N GLN A 3 28.50 -50.60 -12.85
CA GLN A 3 28.72 -49.16 -13.16
C GLN A 3 30.01 -48.97 -13.98
N ASP A 4 30.04 -48.76 -15.28
CA ASP A 4 29.14 -48.25 -16.33
C ASP A 4 28.76 -46.76 -16.33
N GLU A 5 29.09 -46.16 -17.48
CA GLU A 5 28.62 -44.92 -18.14
C GLU A 5 28.81 -43.55 -17.46
N SER A 6 28.89 -42.40 -18.13
CA SER A 6 29.24 -41.93 -19.49
C SER A 6 29.09 -40.39 -19.39
N LYS A 7 29.98 -39.63 -20.03
CA LYS A 7 29.83 -38.17 -20.28
C LYS A 7 28.79 -37.93 -21.40
N PRO A 8 28.50 -36.67 -21.82
CA PRO A 8 27.83 -35.56 -21.14
C PRO A 8 26.67 -35.01 -22.02
N ALA A 9 26.18 -33.80 -21.70
CA ALA A 9 25.39 -32.87 -22.52
C ALA A 9 23.89 -32.75 -22.20
N GLY A 10 23.44 -31.50 -22.11
CA GLY A 10 22.03 -31.13 -22.09
C GLY A 10 21.73 -29.98 -21.13
N LYS A 11 21.89 -28.73 -21.58
CA LYS A 11 21.16 -27.59 -21.00
C LYS A 11 19.68 -27.75 -21.34
N PRO A 12 18.74 -27.55 -20.40
CA PRO A 12 17.36 -27.27 -20.73
C PRO A 12 16.98 -25.82 -20.39
N GLN A 13 16.53 -25.08 -21.39
CA GLN A 13 15.37 -24.16 -21.29
C GLN A 13 14.29 -24.79 -22.18
N PRO A 14 12.96 -24.58 -22.00
CA PRO A 14 12.27 -23.43 -21.38
C PRO A 14 11.07 -23.82 -20.48
N GLY A 15 10.43 -22.84 -19.83
CA GLY A 15 9.08 -23.03 -19.27
C GLY A 15 8.78 -22.14 -18.06
N SER A 16 8.13 -21.01 -18.30
CA SER A 16 7.45 -20.22 -17.26
C SER A 16 6.43 -21.09 -16.53
N PRO A 17 6.20 -20.87 -15.22
CA PRO A 17 4.81 -20.67 -14.84
C PRO A 17 4.59 -19.61 -13.74
N LEU A 18 3.47 -18.91 -13.90
CA LEU A 18 2.61 -18.33 -12.86
C LEU A 18 3.21 -17.20 -12.00
N LYS A 19 3.02 -15.97 -12.50
CA LYS A 19 2.80 -14.80 -11.64
C LYS A 19 1.64 -15.13 -10.69
N GLN A 20 1.94 -15.44 -9.44
CA GLN A 20 1.01 -15.22 -8.35
C GLN A 20 0.96 -13.71 -8.13
N GLU A 21 -0.09 -13.07 -8.63
CA GLU A 21 -0.50 -11.76 -8.11
C GLU A 21 -0.92 -11.96 -6.66
N ALA A 22 0.01 -11.69 -5.74
CA ALA A 22 -0.33 -11.46 -4.36
C ALA A 22 -1.25 -10.23 -4.29
N PRO A 23 -2.28 -10.23 -3.42
CA PRO A 23 -3.21 -9.12 -3.30
C PRO A 23 -2.42 -7.84 -2.99
N ASN A 24 -2.63 -6.82 -3.81
CA ASN A 24 -2.05 -5.49 -3.67
C ASN A 24 -2.63 -4.84 -2.41
N VAL A 25 -2.10 -5.22 -1.25
CA VAL A 25 -2.28 -4.49 0.00
C VAL A 25 -1.59 -3.15 -0.22
N PRO A 26 -2.30 -2.01 -0.13
CA PRO A 26 -1.64 -0.72 -0.22
C PRO A 26 -0.74 -0.61 1.01
N VAL A 27 0.56 -0.85 0.80
CA VAL A 27 1.60 -0.50 1.74
C VAL A 27 1.41 0.99 2.01
N PRO A 28 1.23 1.43 3.27
CA PRO A 28 1.20 2.84 3.58
C PRO A 28 2.50 3.43 3.05
N GLN A 29 2.40 4.23 1.99
CA GLN A 29 3.51 5.08 1.55
C GLN A 29 3.73 6.07 2.69
N TYR A 30 4.59 5.70 3.64
CA TYR A 30 5.29 6.67 4.45
C TYR A 30 5.92 7.64 3.45
N ILE A 31 5.52 8.89 3.52
CA ILE A 31 5.97 9.94 2.63
C ILE A 31 7.48 10.02 2.81
N ALA A 32 8.22 9.41 1.88
CA ALA A 32 9.64 9.66 1.72
C ALA A 32 9.75 11.09 1.18
N GLN A 33 9.62 12.07 2.07
CA GLN A 33 10.20 13.37 1.79
C GLN A 33 11.70 13.13 1.62
N GLU A 34 12.24 13.49 0.46
CA GLU A 34 13.68 13.59 0.23
C GLU A 34 14.26 14.49 1.33
N TYR A 35 14.72 13.84 2.39
CA TYR A 35 15.60 14.46 3.36
C TYR A 35 16.93 14.62 2.64
N ASP A 36 17.25 15.83 2.20
CA ASP A 36 18.49 16.18 1.48
C ASP A 36 19.75 16.06 2.36
N GLY A 37 19.62 15.42 3.53
CA GLY A 37 20.70 15.22 4.48
C GLY A 37 21.06 16.48 5.27
N ILE A 38 21.85 16.29 6.32
CA ILE A 38 22.62 17.41 6.89
C ILE A 38 23.82 17.60 5.96
N PRO A 39 24.03 18.78 5.36
CA PRO A 39 25.20 19.00 4.52
C PRO A 39 26.47 18.72 5.34
N PRO A 40 27.46 17.99 4.76
CA PRO A 40 28.63 17.56 5.50
C PRO A 40 29.37 18.76 6.10
N LEU A 41 29.79 18.60 7.36
CA LEU A 41 30.72 19.51 8.02
C LEU A 41 32.13 18.99 7.73
N GLU A 42 32.95 19.77 7.05
CA GLU A 42 34.37 19.47 6.93
C GLU A 42 35.03 19.68 8.30
N PRO A 43 35.60 18.64 8.91
CA PRO A 43 36.24 18.79 10.21
C PRO A 43 37.47 19.69 10.09
N LEU A 44 37.68 20.57 11.07
CA LEU A 44 38.85 21.45 11.10
C LEU A 44 40.20 20.69 11.19
N ILE A 45 40.15 19.39 11.53
CA ILE A 45 41.30 18.52 11.66
C ILE A 45 40.96 17.17 11.00
N LEU A 46 41.65 16.80 9.93
CA LEU A 46 41.59 15.44 9.36
C LEU A 46 42.42 14.50 10.25
N GLY A 47 41.74 13.62 10.99
CA GLY A 47 42.39 12.66 11.87
C GLY A 47 42.95 11.45 11.12
N GLN A 48 44.25 11.45 10.83
CA GLN A 48 45.06 10.23 10.88
C GLN A 48 46.25 10.48 11.82
N GLY A 49 46.28 9.74 12.94
CA GLY A 49 47.49 9.31 13.65
C GLY A 49 48.36 10.37 14.32
N GLN A 50 48.59 10.17 15.63
CA GLN A 50 49.64 10.78 16.46
C GLN A 50 49.48 12.28 16.76
N PHE A 51 49.00 12.59 17.96
CA PHE A 51 49.27 13.89 18.58
C PHE A 51 50.77 13.95 18.90
N SER A 52 51.56 14.60 18.03
CA SER A 52 52.94 14.93 18.34
C SER A 52 52.96 15.83 19.58
N ASN A 53 53.74 15.45 20.60
CA ASN A 53 53.84 16.18 21.88
C ASN A 53 54.41 17.61 21.76
N ASP A 54 54.68 18.10 20.55
CA ASP A 54 55.23 19.42 20.29
C ASP A 54 54.41 20.15 19.20
N PHE A 55 53.19 20.58 19.54
CA PHE A 55 52.53 21.66 18.79
C PHE A 55 53.24 22.98 19.12
N HIS A 56 54.37 23.24 18.47
CA HIS A 56 54.99 24.58 18.45
C HIS A 56 54.15 25.52 17.57
N LEU A 57 52.93 25.85 18.02
CA LEU A 57 52.20 27.01 17.52
C LEU A 57 53.07 28.23 17.82
N ARG A 58 53.67 28.83 16.78
CA ARG A 58 54.33 30.13 16.95
C ARG A 58 53.28 31.09 17.52
N ALA A 59 53.63 31.88 18.54
CA ALA A 59 52.70 32.85 19.12
C ALA A 59 52.10 33.79 18.06
N SER A 60 52.81 34.00 16.94
CA SER A 60 52.35 34.75 15.77
C SER A 60 51.18 34.11 15.00
N THR A 61 50.99 32.79 15.06
CA THR A 61 49.93 32.05 14.33
C THR A 61 48.72 31.72 15.21
N LEU A 62 48.82 31.94 16.52
CA LEU A 62 47.75 31.69 17.49
C LEU A 62 46.49 32.55 17.23
N PRO A 63 46.60 33.85 16.87
CA PRO A 63 45.42 34.67 16.56
C PRO A 63 44.64 34.15 15.34
N ASP A 64 45.34 33.68 14.31
CA ASP A 64 44.73 33.16 13.10
C ASP A 64 44.04 31.81 13.35
N ALA A 65 44.67 30.93 14.14
CA ALA A 65 44.06 29.67 14.57
C ALA A 65 42.82 29.91 15.43
N HIS A 66 42.87 30.88 16.34
CA HIS A 66 41.70 31.28 17.15
C HIS A 66 40.57 31.82 16.28
N LYS A 67 40.88 32.68 15.30
CA LYS A 67 39.90 33.19 14.35
C LYS A 67 39.24 32.07 13.55
N MET A 68 40.04 31.13 13.03
CA MET A 68 39.54 29.98 12.29
C MET A 68 38.62 29.09 13.14
N ALA A 69 38.97 28.86 14.42
CA ALA A 69 38.12 28.13 15.35
C ALA A 69 36.80 28.87 15.63
N MET A 70 36.84 30.20 15.83
CA MET A 70 35.64 31.01 16.05
C MET A 70 34.72 31.06 14.83
N ASP A 71 35.29 31.16 13.62
CA ASP A 71 34.55 31.12 12.36
C ASP A 71 33.90 29.75 12.16
N TYR A 72 34.59 28.67 12.51
CA TYR A 72 34.05 27.31 12.46
C TYR A 72 32.90 27.10 13.47
N LEU A 73 33.06 27.58 14.70
CA LEU A 73 32.02 27.52 15.72
C LEU A 73 30.78 28.33 15.30
N HIS A 74 30.96 29.52 14.72
CA HIS A 74 29.85 30.30 14.17
C HIS A 74 29.09 29.54 13.06
N LYS A 75 29.82 28.89 12.16
CA LYS A 75 29.21 28.07 11.10
C LYS A 75 28.42 26.89 11.68
N ILE A 76 28.94 26.22 12.71
CA ILE A 76 28.22 25.14 13.40
C ILE A 76 26.95 25.68 14.04
N SER A 77 27.04 26.75 14.82
CA SER A 77 25.86 27.34 15.48
C SER A 77 24.80 27.77 14.47
N SER A 78 25.19 28.37 13.35
CA SER A 78 24.25 28.71 12.28
C SER A 78 23.55 27.48 11.72
N ARG A 79 24.31 26.41 11.41
CA ARG A 79 23.73 25.16 10.87
C ARG A 79 22.82 24.47 11.87
N ILE A 80 23.15 24.47 13.16
CA ILE A 80 22.29 23.92 14.22
C ILE A 80 20.95 24.67 14.23
N ASN A 81 20.98 26.01 14.24
CA ASN A 81 19.76 26.82 14.23
C ASN A 81 18.91 26.58 12.97
N ASP A 82 19.54 26.47 11.80
CA ASP A 82 18.84 26.19 10.55
C ASP A 82 18.19 24.79 10.57
N ASN A 83 18.89 23.78 11.09
CA ASN A 83 18.36 22.43 11.25
C ASN A 83 17.20 22.39 12.24
N GLU A 84 17.31 23.05 13.39
CA GLU A 84 16.23 23.15 14.38
C GLU A 84 14.97 23.77 13.76
N ARG A 85 15.14 24.83 12.97
CA ARG A 85 14.04 25.47 12.25
C ARG A 85 13.39 24.52 11.24
N GLN A 86 14.19 23.80 10.45
CA GLN A 86 13.68 22.85 9.46
C GLN A 86 12.92 21.69 10.12
N ILE A 87 13.48 21.13 11.21
CA ILE A 87 12.83 20.09 12.00
C ILE A 87 11.49 20.60 12.54
N ALA A 88 11.45 21.80 13.12
CA ALA A 88 10.22 22.37 13.66
C ALA A 88 9.14 22.55 12.58
N VAL A 89 9.50 23.01 11.38
CA VAL A 89 8.56 23.13 10.25
C VAL A 89 8.04 21.77 9.82
N CYS A 90 8.91 20.77 9.71
CA CYS A 90 8.53 19.41 9.31
C CYS A 90 7.60 18.77 10.34
N VAL A 91 7.95 18.84 11.63
CA VAL A 91 7.14 18.31 12.74
C VAL A 91 5.78 18.98 12.78
N LYS A 92 5.72 20.31 12.61
CA LYS A 92 4.45 21.04 12.56
C LYS A 92 3.56 20.54 11.43
N LYS A 93 4.12 20.37 10.23
CA LYS A 93 3.38 19.86 9.07
C LYS A 93 2.85 18.45 9.31
N GLN A 94 3.69 17.56 9.84
CA GLN A 94 3.29 16.18 10.17
C GLN A 94 2.16 16.15 11.23
N LEU A 95 2.23 17.04 12.23
CA LEU A 95 1.20 17.15 13.25
C LEU A 95 -0.12 17.65 12.67
N GLU A 96 -0.09 18.64 11.78
CA GLU A 96 -1.29 19.10 11.06
C GLU A 96 -1.90 17.99 10.19
N GLU A 97 -1.08 17.21 9.48
CA GLU A 97 -1.56 16.06 8.70
C GLU A 97 -2.19 14.98 9.61
N TYR A 98 -1.53 14.68 10.73
CA TYR A 98 -2.04 13.71 11.70
C TYR A 98 -3.37 14.14 12.33
N ILE A 99 -3.51 15.42 12.69
CA ILE A 99 -4.78 15.98 13.22
C ILE A 99 -5.91 15.88 12.19
N ASN A 100 -5.59 16.03 10.90
CA ASN A 100 -6.57 15.95 9.81
C ASN A 100 -6.93 14.51 9.40
N LEU A 101 -6.09 13.53 9.75
CA LEU A 101 -6.28 12.14 9.36
C LEU A 101 -7.58 11.51 9.89
N PRO A 102 -8.00 11.72 11.16
CA PRO A 102 -9.30 11.23 11.65
C PRO A 102 -10.48 11.73 10.81
N ASN A 103 -10.49 13.02 10.44
CA ASN A 103 -11.56 13.59 9.63
C ASN A 103 -11.64 12.94 8.24
N LEU A 104 -10.48 12.63 7.64
CA LEU A 104 -10.41 11.92 6.38
C LEU A 104 -10.92 10.48 6.52
N LEU A 105 -10.56 9.80 7.61
CA LEU A 105 -11.00 8.44 7.90
C LEU A 105 -12.51 8.37 8.11
N THR A 106 -13.09 9.30 8.88
CA THR A 106 -14.55 9.39 9.07
C THR A 106 -15.27 9.60 7.74
N LYS A 107 -14.79 10.52 6.89
CA LYS A 107 -15.39 10.72 5.55
C LYS A 107 -15.37 9.45 4.70
N ARG A 108 -14.25 8.71 4.71
CA ARG A 108 -14.16 7.44 3.98
C ARG A 108 -15.05 6.36 4.58
N GLN A 109 -15.17 6.31 5.90
CA GLN A 109 -16.07 5.39 6.58
C GLN A 109 -17.52 5.67 6.18
N ASP A 110 -17.94 6.92 6.17
CA ASP A 110 -19.28 7.33 5.77
C ASP A 110 -19.56 7.00 4.30
N GLU A 111 -18.58 7.23 3.41
CA GLU A 111 -18.70 6.86 2.00
C GLU A 111 -18.89 5.34 1.82
N LEU A 112 -18.09 4.54 2.52
CA LEU A 112 -18.20 3.08 2.48
C LEU A 112 -19.53 2.59 3.05
N ASN A 113 -19.99 3.16 4.16
CA ASN A 113 -21.29 2.85 4.75
C ASN A 113 -22.43 3.18 3.78
N ASN A 114 -22.34 4.31 3.07
CA ASN A 114 -23.33 4.69 2.06
C ASN A 114 -23.33 3.72 0.87
N ARG A 115 -22.15 3.31 0.39
CA ARG A 115 -22.02 2.32 -0.70
C ARG A 115 -22.58 0.96 -0.27
N LEU A 116 -22.24 0.50 0.93
CA LEU A 116 -22.76 -0.75 1.49
C LEU A 116 -24.28 -0.71 1.60
N SER A 117 -24.84 0.39 2.11
CA SER A 117 -26.29 0.56 2.23
C SER A 117 -26.97 0.47 0.87
N LYS A 118 -26.41 1.12 -0.17
CA LYS A 118 -26.94 1.03 -1.54
C LYS A 118 -26.91 -0.40 -2.09
N ILE A 119 -25.80 -1.12 -1.88
CA ILE A 119 -25.66 -2.51 -2.31
C ILE A 119 -26.69 -3.41 -1.61
N LEU A 120 -26.91 -3.22 -0.30
CA LEU A 120 -27.92 -3.96 0.45
C LEU A 120 -29.33 -3.70 -0.08
N THR A 121 -29.67 -2.45 -0.43
CA THR A 121 -30.95 -2.12 -1.05
C THR A 121 -31.11 -2.82 -2.40
N LEU A 122 -30.08 -2.78 -3.26
CA LEU A 122 -30.10 -3.46 -4.56
C LEU A 122 -30.27 -4.98 -4.41
N PHE A 123 -29.61 -5.60 -3.43
CA PHE A 123 -29.79 -7.03 -3.16
C PHE A 123 -31.22 -7.37 -2.73
N ARG A 124 -31.83 -6.53 -1.88
CA ARG A 124 -33.23 -6.73 -1.48
C ARG A 124 -34.19 -6.58 -2.66
N GLN A 125 -33.97 -5.57 -3.50
CA GLN A 125 -34.76 -5.39 -4.73
C GLN A 125 -34.62 -6.60 -5.67
N LEU A 126 -33.40 -7.08 -5.88
CA LEU A 126 -33.16 -8.28 -6.69
C LEU A 126 -33.86 -9.52 -6.12
N ASP A 127 -33.83 -9.72 -4.80
CA ASP A 127 -34.52 -10.83 -4.15
C ASP A 127 -36.05 -10.75 -4.33
N GLU A 128 -36.62 -9.54 -4.21
CA GLU A 128 -38.05 -9.30 -4.51
C GLU A 128 -38.39 -9.54 -5.98
N GLU A 129 -37.56 -9.07 -6.92
CA GLU A 129 -37.74 -9.30 -8.35
C GLU A 129 -37.67 -10.79 -8.71
N VAL A 130 -36.72 -11.53 -8.13
CA VAL A 130 -36.59 -12.98 -8.33
C VAL A 130 -37.82 -13.71 -7.81
N LYS A 131 -38.32 -13.34 -6.61
CA LYS A 131 -39.56 -13.91 -6.06
C LYS A 131 -40.76 -13.62 -6.96
N SER A 132 -40.95 -12.36 -7.34
CA SER A 132 -42.04 -11.93 -8.21
C SER A 132 -42.01 -12.66 -9.56
N THR A 133 -40.84 -12.77 -10.18
CA THR A 133 -40.67 -13.46 -11.46
C THR A 133 -40.93 -14.96 -11.32
N THR A 134 -40.47 -15.57 -10.22
CA THR A 134 -40.72 -16.99 -9.93
C THR A 134 -42.21 -17.26 -9.75
N ASP A 135 -42.93 -16.40 -9.05
CA ASP A 135 -44.37 -16.55 -8.83
C ASP A 135 -45.18 -16.32 -10.11
N ALA A 136 -44.79 -15.34 -10.94
CA ALA A 136 -45.36 -15.12 -12.27
C ALA A 136 -45.15 -16.34 -13.19
N LEU A 137 -43.95 -16.94 -13.16
CA LEU A 137 -43.64 -18.16 -13.91
C LEU A 137 -44.48 -19.34 -13.43
N LYS A 138 -44.59 -19.55 -12.11
CA LYS A 138 -45.44 -20.60 -11.52
C LYS A 138 -46.91 -20.43 -11.94
N SER A 139 -47.42 -19.20 -11.91
CA SER A 139 -48.79 -18.89 -12.33
C SER A 139 -49.00 -19.19 -13.82
N SER A 140 -48.05 -18.81 -14.66
CA SER A 140 -48.08 -19.06 -16.10
C SER A 140 -48.04 -20.56 -16.42
N ILE A 141 -47.17 -21.32 -15.74
CA ILE A 141 -47.11 -22.78 -15.86
C ILE A 141 -48.43 -23.41 -15.42
N SER A 142 -48.96 -23.03 -14.27
CA SER A 142 -50.25 -23.55 -13.79
C SER A 142 -51.41 -23.24 -14.75
N PHE A 143 -51.40 -22.06 -15.38
CA PHE A 143 -52.37 -21.72 -16.41
C PHE A 143 -52.22 -22.58 -17.66
N ALA A 144 -50.98 -22.79 -18.13
CA ALA A 144 -50.68 -23.65 -19.27
C ALA A 144 -51.10 -25.10 -18.99
N ASP A 145 -50.80 -25.65 -17.81
CA ASP A 145 -51.22 -26.99 -17.39
C ASP A 145 -52.75 -27.13 -17.40
N LYS A 146 -53.48 -26.13 -16.87
CA LYS A 146 -54.95 -26.11 -16.90
C LYS A 146 -55.50 -26.08 -18.32
N LEU A 147 -54.88 -25.31 -19.21
CA LEU A 147 -55.31 -25.19 -20.61
C LEU A 147 -54.99 -26.47 -21.40
N ALA A 148 -53.84 -27.09 -21.16
CA ALA A 148 -53.47 -28.38 -21.75
C ALA A 148 -54.45 -29.48 -21.31
N ALA A 149 -54.79 -29.55 -20.02
CA ALA A 149 -55.76 -30.52 -19.49
C ALA A 149 -57.18 -30.36 -20.07
N GLN A 150 -57.55 -29.16 -20.54
CA GLN A 150 -58.82 -28.93 -21.24
C GLN A 150 -58.82 -29.49 -22.67
N ILE A 151 -57.65 -29.57 -23.31
CA ILE A 151 -57.50 -30.06 -24.69
C ILE A 151 -57.25 -31.57 -24.69
N ASP A 152 -56.38 -32.06 -23.79
CA ASP A 152 -56.05 -33.48 -23.62
C ASP A 152 -55.88 -33.80 -22.12
N PRO A 153 -56.83 -34.54 -21.51
CA PRO A 153 -56.78 -34.89 -20.10
C PRO A 153 -55.68 -35.89 -19.71
N THR A 154 -55.08 -36.58 -20.69
CA THR A 154 -54.05 -37.61 -20.46
C THR A 154 -52.63 -37.07 -20.47
N LEU A 155 -52.47 -35.79 -20.81
CA LEU A 155 -51.19 -35.11 -20.90
C LEU A 155 -50.64 -34.83 -19.49
N PRO A 156 -49.39 -35.24 -19.18
CA PRO A 156 -48.78 -35.02 -17.87
C PRO A 156 -48.52 -33.52 -17.61
N THR A 157 -48.66 -33.11 -16.36
CA THR A 157 -48.46 -31.72 -15.95
C THR A 157 -46.97 -31.38 -15.86
N PHE A 158 -46.64 -30.09 -15.87
CA PHE A 158 -45.26 -29.64 -15.68
C PHE A 158 -44.65 -30.10 -14.33
N SER A 159 -45.48 -30.35 -13.32
CA SER A 159 -45.04 -30.89 -12.03
C SER A 159 -44.66 -32.37 -12.11
N ASP A 160 -45.30 -33.13 -13.01
CA ASP A 160 -45.02 -34.56 -13.21
C ASP A 160 -43.67 -34.77 -13.91
N TYR A 161 -43.30 -33.86 -14.82
CA TYR A 161 -41.99 -33.86 -15.48
C TYR A 161 -40.83 -33.50 -14.56
N ARG A 162 -41.09 -32.80 -13.45
CA ARG A 162 -40.04 -32.40 -12.49
C ARG A 162 -39.57 -33.57 -11.61
N ASN A 163 -40.39 -34.61 -11.46
CA ASN A 163 -40.15 -35.74 -10.56
C ASN A 163 -39.64 -37.01 -11.27
N GLN A 164 -39.36 -36.93 -12.59
CA GLN A 164 -38.67 -37.96 -13.38
C GLN A 164 -37.18 -37.63 -13.50
#